data_AF-A0ABC8JQZ1-F1
#
_entry.id   AF-A0ABC8JQZ1-F1
#
_cell.length_a   1.000
_cell.length_b   1.000
_cell.length_c   1.000
_cell.angle_alpha   90.00
_cell.angle_beta   90.00
_cell.angle_gamma   90.00
#
_symmetry.space_group_name_H-M   'P 1'
#
loop_
_entity.id
_entity.type
_entity.pdbx_description
1 polymer ?
#
loop_
_entity_poly.entity_id
_entity_poly.type
_entity_poly.pdbx_seq_one_letter_code
_entity_poly.pdbx_strand_id
1 'polypeptide(L)'
;MLNGEQIGGKKKSAIHYDIWNIKYLTKFKWDDLTDKIAYKSAIREQKLNMAMSAAKREKDFYLSKVEKSRAMTEIDERMKKKRKIQEESGINAEPAHVFPPRVVRQFRQKTEIKNEVSQSKPGLSTDVLASVSV
;
A
#
# COMPACT_ATOMS: atom_id res chain seq x y z
N MET A 1 43.20 26.17 -22.51
CA MET A 1 42.80 24.75 -22.66
C MET A 1 42.82 24.19 -21.24
N LEU A 2 41.68 23.73 -20.70
CA LEU A 2 41.53 23.51 -19.25
C LEU A 2 42.53 22.50 -18.64
N ASN A 3 43.04 21.56 -19.44
CA ASN A 3 44.07 20.61 -19.02
C ASN A 3 45.47 21.20 -19.24
N GLY A 4 46.30 21.15 -18.20
CA GLY A 4 47.66 21.70 -18.23
C GLY A 4 47.77 23.14 -17.72
N GLU A 5 46.67 23.78 -17.34
CA GLU A 5 46.66 25.08 -16.67
C GLU A 5 46.79 24.92 -15.15
N GLN A 6 47.50 25.84 -14.49
CA GLN A 6 47.57 25.88 -13.02
C GLN A 6 46.18 26.16 -12.45
N ILE A 7 45.82 25.48 -11.36
CA ILE A 7 44.57 25.71 -10.63
C ILE A 7 44.45 27.18 -10.21
N GLY A 8 45.57 27.83 -9.90
CA GLY A 8 45.64 29.23 -9.54
C GLY A 8 45.22 29.49 -8.09
N GLY A 9 44.78 30.71 -7.79
CA GLY A 9 44.44 31.15 -6.42
C GLY A 9 45.59 31.91 -5.74
N LYS A 10 45.59 31.98 -4.40
CA LYS A 10 46.63 32.72 -3.65
C LYS A 10 47.96 31.98 -3.73
N LYS A 11 49.07 32.67 -4.02
CA LYS A 11 50.42 32.05 -4.08
C LYS A 11 50.84 31.22 -2.85
N LYS A 12 50.25 31.52 -1.68
CA LYS A 12 50.51 30.81 -0.42
C LYS A 12 49.63 29.56 -0.22
N SER A 13 48.60 29.33 -1.02
CA SER A 13 47.76 28.13 -0.88
C SER A 13 48.44 26.92 -1.49
N ALA A 14 48.30 25.75 -0.85
CA ALA A 14 48.91 24.50 -1.28
C ALA A 14 48.60 24.13 -2.75
N ILE A 15 47.38 24.44 -3.20
CA ILE A 15 46.89 24.11 -4.55
C ILE A 15 47.34 25.06 -5.66
N HIS A 16 48.10 26.12 -5.35
CA HIS A 16 48.39 27.19 -6.31
C HIS A 16 49.19 26.70 -7.53
N TYR A 17 50.16 25.83 -7.29
CA TYR A 17 51.03 25.27 -8.33
C TYR A 17 50.52 23.93 -8.90
N ASP A 18 49.42 23.40 -8.35
CA ASP A 18 48.81 22.19 -8.86
C ASP A 18 48.19 22.44 -10.23
N ILE A 19 48.26 21.44 -11.11
CA ILE A 19 47.82 21.53 -12.49
C ILE A 19 46.46 20.83 -12.64
N TRP A 20 45.52 21.45 -13.36
CA TRP A 20 44.29 20.78 -13.77
C TRP A 20 44.59 19.61 -14.70
N ASN A 21 44.25 18.39 -14.28
CA ASN A 21 44.23 17.20 -15.11
C ASN A 21 42.86 16.53 -15.01
N ILE A 22 41.94 16.97 -15.88
CA ILE A 22 40.57 16.47 -15.90
C ILE A 22 40.43 15.51 -17.07
N LYS A 23 40.19 14.24 -16.74
CA LYS A 23 39.86 13.20 -17.72
C LYS A 23 38.34 13.08 -17.83
N TYR A 24 37.80 13.47 -18.99
CA TYR A 24 36.40 13.22 -19.29
C TYR A 24 36.20 11.72 -19.50
N LEU A 25 35.36 11.12 -18.66
CA LEU A 25 34.86 9.76 -18.90
C LEU A 25 33.85 9.85 -20.03
N THR A 26 34.19 9.29 -21.19
CA THR A 26 33.29 9.25 -22.34
C THR A 26 31.98 8.57 -21.95
N LYS A 27 30.84 9.20 -22.26
CA LYS A 27 29.47 8.70 -21.97
C LYS A 27 29.08 8.64 -20.49
N PHE A 28 29.92 9.08 -19.57
CA PHE A 28 29.58 9.13 -18.14
C PHE A 28 28.70 10.35 -17.86
N LYS A 29 27.57 10.13 -17.20
CA LYS A 29 26.61 11.18 -16.83
C LYS A 29 26.67 11.46 -15.34
N TRP A 30 26.17 12.63 -14.94
CA TRP A 30 26.01 12.97 -13.51
C TRP A 30 25.07 12.00 -12.77
N ASP A 31 24.09 11.45 -13.48
CA ASP A 31 23.19 10.43 -12.97
C ASP A 31 23.99 9.22 -12.46
N ASP A 32 24.91 8.68 -13.26
CA ASP A 32 25.76 7.54 -12.91
C ASP A 32 26.57 7.74 -11.60
N LEU A 33 26.94 8.99 -11.30
CA LEU A 33 27.64 9.35 -10.06
C LEU A 33 26.70 9.30 -8.84
N THR A 34 25.46 9.69 -9.03
CA THR A 34 24.46 9.85 -7.96
C THR A 34 23.53 8.65 -7.80
N ASP A 35 23.48 7.76 -8.79
CA ASP A 35 22.61 6.57 -8.83
C ASP A 35 22.67 5.74 -7.55
N LYS A 36 23.89 5.49 -7.04
CA LYS A 36 24.08 4.71 -5.81
C LYS A 36 23.50 5.42 -4.58
N ILE A 37 23.57 6.74 -4.51
CA ILE A 37 23.00 7.53 -3.41
C ILE A 37 21.48 7.55 -3.53
N ALA A 38 20.96 7.80 -4.73
CA ALA A 38 19.53 7.80 -5.02
C ALA A 38 18.89 6.45 -4.68
N TYR A 39 19.51 5.35 -5.12
CA TYR A 39 19.07 3.98 -4.83
C TYR A 39 19.03 3.70 -3.33
N LYS A 40 20.07 4.07 -2.58
CA LYS A 40 20.11 3.90 -1.12
C LYS A 40 19.03 4.73 -0.42
N SER A 41 18.79 5.96 -0.88
CA SER A 41 17.73 6.82 -0.34
C SER A 41 16.35 6.20 -0.58
N ALA A 42 16.08 5.73 -1.80
CA ALA A 42 14.84 5.07 -2.16
C ALA A 42 14.58 3.81 -1.31
N ILE A 43 15.58 2.96 -1.10
CA ILE A 43 15.45 1.80 -0.20
C ILE A 43 15.13 2.23 1.22
N ARG A 44 15.83 3.25 1.74
CA ARG A 44 15.61 3.74 3.10
C ARG A 44 14.18 4.26 3.27
N GLU A 45 13.70 5.03 2.30
CA GLU A 45 12.34 5.57 2.29
C GLU A 45 11.29 4.45 2.21
N GLN A 46 11.49 3.46 1.33
CA GLN A 46 10.60 2.30 1.24
C GLN A 46 10.51 1.53 2.57
N LYS A 47 11.66 1.31 3.23
CA LYS A 47 11.70 0.66 4.55
C LYS A 47 10.99 1.48 5.62
N LEU A 48 11.22 2.79 5.64
CA LEU A 48 10.57 3.70 6.57
C LEU A 48 9.05 3.72 6.37
N ASN A 49 8.59 3.83 5.12
CA ASN A 49 7.17 3.80 4.78
C ASN A 49 6.51 2.47 5.14
N MET A 50 7.22 1.35 4.93
CA MET A 50 6.75 0.03 5.35
C MET A 50 6.56 -0.03 6.88
N ALA A 51 7.56 0.40 7.65
CA ALA A 51 7.49 0.44 9.11
C ALA A 51 6.36 1.36 9.62
N MET A 52 6.23 2.56 9.06
CA MET A 52 5.14 3.49 9.39
C MET A 52 3.77 2.88 9.05
N SER A 53 3.63 2.19 7.93
CA SER A 53 2.37 1.55 7.55
C SER A 53 1.96 0.42 8.51
N ALA A 54 2.93 -0.33 9.04
CA ALA A 54 2.68 -1.37 10.03
C ALA A 54 2.25 -0.76 11.37
N ALA A 55 2.99 0.23 11.87
CA ALA A 55 2.67 0.95 13.09
C ALA A 55 1.29 1.63 13.03
N LYS A 56 0.94 2.24 11.88
CA LYS A 56 -0.37 2.83 11.66
C LYS A 56 -1.48 1.79 11.72
N ARG A 57 -1.30 0.64 11.05
CA ARG A 57 -2.26 -0.48 11.10
C ARG A 57 -2.48 -0.98 12.53
N GLU A 58 -1.42 -1.13 13.32
CA GLU A 58 -1.51 -1.54 14.72
C GLU A 58 -2.25 -0.49 15.58
N LYS A 59 -1.92 0.79 15.42
CA LYS A 59 -2.59 1.90 16.12
C LYS A 59 -4.08 1.95 15.80
N ASP A 60 -4.44 1.87 14.53
CA ASP A 60 -5.83 1.96 14.07
C ASP A 60 -6.63 0.73 14.52
N PHE A 61 -6.00 -0.45 14.52
CA PHE A 61 -6.59 -1.66 15.09
C PHE A 61 -6.91 -1.47 16.58
N TYR A 62 -5.95 -0.99 17.37
CA TYR A 62 -6.13 -0.74 18.81
C TYR A 62 -7.28 0.25 19.06
N LEU A 63 -7.28 1.39 18.36
CA LEU A 63 -8.33 2.40 18.52
C LEU A 63 -9.72 1.81 18.21
N SER A 64 -9.85 1.04 17.13
CA SER A 64 -11.11 0.39 16.76
C SER A 64 -11.60 -0.61 17.82
N LYS A 65 -10.67 -1.27 18.54
CA LYS A 65 -11.01 -2.23 19.61
C LYS A 65 -11.44 -1.52 20.88
N VAL A 66 -10.78 -0.42 21.24
CA VAL A 66 -11.16 0.42 22.38
C VAL A 66 -12.55 1.02 22.18
N GLU A 67 -12.81 1.58 21.00
CA GLU A 67 -14.13 2.13 20.65
C GLU A 67 -15.24 1.07 20.72
N LYS A 68 -14.99 -0.12 20.14
CA LYS A 68 -15.91 -1.26 20.24
C LYS A 68 -16.17 -1.67 21.69
N SER A 69 -15.12 -1.74 22.51
CA SER A 69 -15.26 -2.08 23.93
C SER A 69 -16.15 -1.08 24.67
N ARG A 70 -15.95 0.22 24.45
CA ARG A 70 -16.78 1.29 25.05
C ARG A 70 -18.24 1.18 24.62
N ALA A 71 -18.47 0.97 23.32
CA ALA A 71 -19.82 0.79 22.80
C ALA A 71 -20.51 -0.44 23.41
N MET A 72 -19.81 -1.56 23.56
CA MET A 72 -20.36 -2.77 24.19
C MET A 72 -20.68 -2.54 25.68
N THR A 73 -19.82 -1.84 26.42
CA THR A 73 -20.10 -1.53 27.84
C THR A 73 -21.33 -0.64 27.99
N GLU A 74 -21.51 0.36 27.12
CA GLU A 74 -22.69 1.23 27.13
C GLU A 74 -23.97 0.45 26.79
N ILE A 75 -23.90 -0.48 25.84
CA ILE A 75 -25.02 -1.37 25.49
C ILE A 75 -25.36 -2.26 26.68
N ASP A 76 -24.38 -2.89 27.31
CA ASP A 76 -24.58 -3.77 28.46
C ASP A 76 -25.20 -3.02 29.64
N GLU A 77 -24.76 -1.78 29.91
CA GLU A 77 -25.35 -0.93 30.94
C GLU A 77 -26.81 -0.58 30.62
N ARG A 78 -27.12 -0.22 29.37
CA ARG A 78 -28.50 0.04 28.93
C ARG A 78 -29.37 -1.20 29.04
N MET A 79 -28.87 -2.36 28.66
CA MET A 79 -29.59 -3.63 28.76
C MET A 79 -29.82 -4.04 30.21
N LYS A 80 -28.84 -3.86 31.11
CA LYS A 80 -29.00 -4.08 32.55
C LYS A 80 -30.06 -3.17 33.16
N LYS A 81 -30.08 -1.88 32.82
CA LYS A 81 -31.12 -0.93 33.26
C LYS A 81 -32.50 -1.36 32.78
N LYS A 82 -32.65 -1.73 31.51
CA LYS A 82 -33.92 -2.25 30.95
C LYS A 82 -34.39 -3.53 31.64
N ARG A 83 -33.49 -4.48 31.92
CA ARG A 83 -33.82 -5.71 32.64
C ARG A 83 -34.32 -5.44 34.05
N LYS A 84 -33.65 -4.54 34.80
CA LYS A 84 -34.11 -4.11 36.12
C LYS A 84 -35.53 -3.51 36.06
N ILE A 85 -35.78 -2.62 35.09
CA ILE A 85 -37.11 -2.01 34.82
C ILE A 85 -38.17 -3.05 34.49
N GLN A 86 -37.82 -4.11 33.78
CA GLN A 86 -38.73 -5.18 33.42
C GLN A 86 -39.01 -6.14 34.58
N GLU A 87 -38.02 -6.41 35.43
CA GLU A 87 -38.17 -7.18 36.68
C GLU A 87 -39.05 -6.43 37.70
N GLU A 88 -38.89 -5.11 37.84
CA GLU A 88 -39.71 -4.28 38.75
C GLU A 88 -41.14 -4.02 38.24
N SER A 89 -41.43 -4.26 36.95
CA SER A 89 -42.77 -4.13 36.36
C SER A 89 -43.55 -5.46 36.23
N GLY A 90 -43.01 -6.58 36.73
CA GLY A 90 -43.79 -7.78 37.03
C GLY A 90 -44.41 -8.50 35.82
N ILE A 91 -43.84 -8.41 34.62
CA ILE A 91 -44.28 -9.18 33.44
C ILE A 91 -43.27 -10.31 33.18
N ASN A 92 -43.60 -11.52 33.64
CA ASN A 92 -42.88 -12.75 33.31
C ASN A 92 -43.12 -13.13 31.83
N ALA A 93 -42.41 -12.48 30.91
CA ALA A 93 -42.31 -12.96 29.53
C ALA A 93 -41.09 -13.90 29.42
N GLU A 94 -41.33 -15.16 29.06
CA GLU A 94 -40.29 -16.16 28.88
C GLU A 94 -39.16 -15.70 27.95
N PRO A 95 -37.90 -16.08 28.21
CA PRO A 95 -36.77 -15.61 27.44
C PRO A 95 -36.82 -16.18 26.02
N ALA A 96 -37.14 -15.32 25.05
CA ALA A 96 -37.07 -15.65 23.64
C ALA A 96 -35.67 -16.20 23.30
N HIS A 97 -35.64 -17.41 22.74
CA HIS A 97 -34.42 -18.13 22.37
C HIS A 97 -33.65 -17.31 21.32
N VAL A 98 -32.60 -16.59 21.74
CA VAL A 98 -31.73 -15.84 20.83
C VAL A 98 -30.82 -16.86 20.15
N PHE A 99 -31.26 -17.39 19.01
CA PHE A 99 -30.39 -18.18 18.15
C PHE A 99 -29.16 -17.33 17.78
N PRO A 100 -27.92 -17.83 17.96
CA PRO A 100 -26.74 -17.07 17.58
C PRO A 100 -26.82 -16.74 16.08
N PRO A 101 -26.40 -15.54 15.66
CA PRO A 101 -26.47 -15.14 14.26
C PRO A 101 -25.68 -16.15 13.42
N ARG A 102 -26.36 -16.77 12.46
CA ARG A 102 -25.78 -17.80 11.57
C ARG A 102 -24.60 -17.19 10.82
N VAL A 103 -23.39 -17.58 11.17
CA VAL A 103 -22.15 -17.10 10.52
C VAL A 103 -22.04 -17.74 9.13
N VAL A 104 -22.64 -17.10 8.13
CA VAL A 104 -22.47 -17.50 6.72
C VAL A 104 -21.08 -17.06 6.28
N ARG A 105 -20.15 -18.01 6.17
CA ARG A 105 -18.81 -17.75 5.62
C ARG A 105 -18.95 -17.44 4.14
N GLN A 106 -18.78 -16.18 3.76
CA GLN A 106 -18.68 -15.79 2.36
C GLN A 106 -17.28 -16.12 1.86
N PHE A 107 -17.14 -17.25 1.17
CA PHE A 107 -15.90 -17.59 0.49
C PHE A 107 -15.71 -16.65 -0.70
N ARG A 108 -14.68 -15.79 -0.67
CA ARG A 108 -14.32 -14.99 -1.85
C ARG A 108 -13.62 -15.89 -2.86
N GLN A 109 -14.36 -16.35 -3.86
CA GLN A 109 -13.77 -16.97 -5.02
C GLN A 109 -12.91 -15.93 -5.75
N LYS A 110 -11.63 -16.24 -5.97
CA LYS A 110 -10.75 -15.39 -6.78
C LYS A 110 -11.24 -15.45 -8.23
N THR A 111 -11.46 -14.29 -8.83
CA THR A 111 -11.70 -14.20 -10.28
C THR A 111 -10.44 -14.66 -11.00
N GLU A 112 -10.62 -15.44 -12.06
CA GLU A 112 -9.53 -15.87 -12.93
C GLU A 112 -8.77 -14.66 -13.50
N ILE A 113 -7.45 -14.76 -13.55
CA ILE A 113 -6.59 -13.77 -14.18
C ILE A 113 -6.74 -13.98 -15.68
N LYS A 114 -7.39 -13.03 -16.37
CA LYS A 114 -7.47 -13.06 -17.83
C LYS A 114 -6.06 -12.89 -18.38
N ASN A 115 -5.56 -13.92 -19.06
CA ASN A 115 -4.33 -13.82 -19.84
C ASN A 115 -4.64 -12.97 -21.08
N GLU A 116 -4.16 -11.73 -21.13
CA GLU A 116 -4.29 -10.84 -22.30
C GLU A 116 -3.36 -11.24 -23.47
N VAL A 117 -3.08 -12.54 -23.62
CA VAL A 117 -2.32 -13.10 -24.74
C VAL A 117 -3.23 -14.08 -25.50
N SER A 118 -4.36 -13.58 -25.96
CA SER A 118 -5.10 -14.18 -27.06
C SER A 118 -5.30 -13.09 -28.10
N GLN A 119 -4.27 -12.94 -28.95
CA GLN A 119 -4.44 -12.20 -30.19
C GLN A 119 -5.69 -12.71 -30.89
N SER A 120 -6.56 -11.78 -31.31
CA SER A 120 -7.75 -12.11 -32.06
C SER A 120 -7.31 -12.82 -33.34
N LYS A 121 -7.66 -14.10 -33.45
CA LYS A 121 -7.70 -14.73 -34.76
C LYS A 121 -8.86 -14.05 -35.51
N PRO A 122 -8.67 -13.50 -36.72
CA PRO A 122 -9.80 -12.99 -37.49
C PRO A 122 -10.68 -14.18 -37.87
N GLY A 123 -11.82 -14.33 -37.17
CA GLY A 123 -12.88 -15.26 -37.55
C GLY A 123 -13.60 -14.73 -38.78
N LEU A 124 -13.85 -15.61 -39.75
CA LEU A 124 -14.60 -15.33 -40.98
C LEU A 124 -15.99 -14.75 -40.64
N SER A 125 -16.48 -13.76 -41.41
CA SER A 125 -17.75 -13.10 -41.12
C SER A 125 -18.94 -14.06 -41.18
N THR A 126 -19.90 -13.85 -40.29
CA THR A 126 -21.16 -14.61 -40.18
C THR A 126 -21.98 -14.59 -41.47
N ASP A 127 -21.79 -13.56 -42.31
CA ASP A 127 -22.49 -13.41 -43.58
C ASP A 127 -22.09 -14.47 -44.62
N VAL A 128 -20.89 -15.03 -44.52
CA VAL A 128 -20.45 -16.12 -45.42
C VAL A 128 -21.18 -17.42 -45.07
N LEU A 129 -21.40 -17.69 -43.78
CA LEU A 129 -22.04 -18.92 -43.30
C LEU A 129 -23.55 -18.95 -43.57
N ALA A 130 -24.20 -17.78 -43.69
CA ALA A 130 -25.62 -17.70 -44.00
C ALA A 130 -25.96 -18.00 -45.47
N SER A 131 -24.96 -18.02 -46.37
CA SER A 131 -25.16 -18.27 -47.81
C SER A 131 -25.16 -19.76 -48.20
N VAL A 132 -24.87 -20.66 -47.26
CA VAL A 132 -24.88 -22.11 -47.48
C VAL A 132 -25.90 -22.74 -46.54
N SER A 133 -27.16 -22.64 -46.89
CA SER A 133 -28.23 -23.53 -46.40
C SER A 133 -29.32 -23.57 -47.47
N VAL A 134 -29.23 -24.62 -48.30
CA VAL A 134 -30.33 -25.20 -49.07
C VAL A 134 -30.96 -26.28 -48.20
#